data_AF-D1AXA3-F1
#
_entry.id   AF-D1AXA3-F1
#
_cell.length_a   1.000
_cell.length_b   1.000
_cell.length_c   1.000
_cell.angle_alpha   90.00
_cell.angle_beta   90.00
_cell.angle_gamma   90.00
#
_symmetry.space_group_name_H-M   'P 1'
#
loop_
_entity.id
_entity.type
_entity.pdbx_description
1 polymer ?
#
loop_
_entity_poly.entity_id
_entity_poly.type
_entity_poly.pdbx_seq_one_letter_code
_entity_poly.pdbx_strand_id
1 'polypeptide(L)'
;MYKIKLNVVYYFLSFIPLYFLFTLDNTNNLGNIVNKLIAIMTFLINIRLLYLEFLKIGNKMKSKKVSYQEFFLYIFYFLAVIDFIFGVFFKDLNIIKTGFYLYLFGTVFVNQGIIYYDDKVLILGFLIINRENISNVEMKNKKVLIKYKNGIERKINFPTKLSAQYFFDFLMSLSQLL
;
A
#
# COMPACT_ATOMS: atom_id res chain seq x y z
N MET A 1 1.57 9.24 -18.69
CA MET A 1 1.85 7.87 -19.19
C MET A 1 3.20 7.33 -18.72
N TYR A 2 4.31 8.09 -18.85
CA TYR A 2 5.66 7.65 -18.42
C TYR A 2 5.77 7.23 -16.95
N LYS A 3 5.17 7.99 -16.02
CA LYS A 3 5.18 7.67 -14.58
C LYS A 3 4.53 6.32 -14.23
N ILE A 4 3.49 5.93 -14.98
CA ILE A 4 2.80 4.66 -14.77
C ILE A 4 3.65 3.48 -15.27
N LYS A 5 4.33 3.63 -16.42
CA LYS A 5 5.28 2.63 -16.92
C LYS A 5 6.42 2.38 -15.93
N LEU A 6 6.92 3.44 -15.29
CA LEU A 6 7.95 3.36 -14.24
C LEU A 6 7.45 2.62 -12.98
N ASN A 7 6.22 2.87 -12.55
CA ASN A 7 5.63 2.15 -11.40
C ASN A 7 5.48 0.65 -11.68
N VAL A 8 5.01 0.27 -12.87
CA VAL A 8 4.89 -1.15 -13.28
C VAL A 8 6.26 -1.83 -13.26
N VAL A 9 7.29 -1.19 -13.81
CA VAL A 9 8.67 -1.71 -13.79
C VAL A 9 9.17 -1.84 -12.34
N TYR A 10 8.92 -0.85 -11.50
CA TYR A 10 9.30 -0.90 -10.08
C TYR A 10 8.66 -2.09 -9.33
N TYR A 11 7.35 -2.31 -9.49
CA TYR A 11 6.65 -3.45 -8.87
C TYR A 11 7.05 -4.80 -9.47
N PHE A 12 7.51 -4.83 -10.71
CA PHE A 12 8.06 -6.06 -11.29
C PHE A 12 9.47 -6.35 -10.74
N LEU A 13 10.32 -5.33 -10.63
CA LEU A 13 11.66 -5.48 -10.09
C LEU A 13 11.69 -5.82 -8.60
N SER A 14 10.64 -5.48 -7.85
CA SER A 14 10.50 -5.91 -6.45
C SER A 14 10.30 -7.42 -6.28
N PHE A 15 10.03 -8.18 -7.36
CA PHE A 15 10.07 -9.65 -7.33
C PHE A 15 11.47 -10.23 -7.17
N ILE A 16 12.51 -9.51 -7.59
CA ILE A 16 13.91 -9.95 -7.49
C ILE A 16 14.33 -10.14 -6.02
N PRO A 17 14.20 -9.13 -5.13
CA PRO A 17 14.56 -9.30 -3.73
C PRO A 17 13.68 -10.32 -2.98
N LEU A 18 12.42 -10.47 -3.40
CA LEU A 18 11.54 -11.52 -2.87
C LEU A 18 12.04 -12.92 -3.22
N TYR A 19 12.45 -13.15 -4.47
CA TYR A 19 13.05 -14.40 -4.89
C TYR A 19 14.32 -14.71 -4.09
N PHE A 20 15.21 -13.72 -3.92
CA PHE A 20 16.40 -13.87 -3.09
C PHE A 20 16.07 -14.30 -1.65
N LEU A 21 15.06 -13.67 -1.02
CA LEU A 21 14.62 -14.05 0.33
C LEU A 21 14.10 -15.50 0.41
N PHE A 22 13.41 -16.01 -0.61
CA PHE A 22 12.97 -17.40 -0.65
C PHE A 22 14.12 -18.40 -0.83
N THR A 23 15.20 -18.00 -1.50
CA THR A 23 16.34 -18.89 -1.81
C THR A 23 17.46 -18.86 -0.78
N LEU A 24 17.53 -17.83 0.07
CA LEU A 24 18.67 -17.58 0.97
C LEU A 24 18.68 -18.42 2.26
N ASP A 25 17.62 -19.17 2.60
CA ASP A 25 17.58 -19.92 3.86
C ASP A 25 16.67 -21.16 3.81
N ASN A 26 17.27 -22.35 3.83
CA ASN A 26 16.56 -23.65 3.84
C ASN A 26 16.34 -24.21 5.26
N THR A 27 16.66 -23.44 6.31
CA THR A 27 16.56 -23.92 7.69
C THR A 27 15.13 -23.79 8.24
N ASN A 28 14.58 -24.83 8.86
CA ASN A 28 13.21 -24.81 9.43
C ASN A 28 13.16 -24.20 10.84
N ASN A 29 13.78 -23.03 11.05
CA ASN A 29 13.67 -22.31 12.32
C ASN A 29 12.53 -21.28 12.29
N LEU A 30 12.07 -20.86 13.48
CA LEU A 30 10.93 -19.94 13.64
C LEU A 30 11.17 -18.59 12.92
N GLY A 31 12.41 -18.10 12.92
CA GLY A 31 12.82 -16.91 12.19
C GLY A 31 12.60 -17.05 10.68
N ASN A 32 12.96 -18.20 10.09
CA ASN A 32 12.77 -18.45 8.67
C ASN A 32 11.29 -18.58 8.29
N ILE A 33 10.46 -19.14 9.17
CA ILE A 33 9.00 -19.19 8.98
C ILE A 33 8.41 -17.76 8.92
N VAL A 34 8.78 -16.91 9.88
CA VAL A 34 8.34 -15.50 9.90
C VAL A 34 8.82 -14.74 8.66
N ASN A 35 10.08 -14.97 8.26
CA ASN A 35 10.69 -14.38 7.08
C ASN A 35 9.96 -14.76 5.78
N LYS A 36 9.63 -16.06 5.62
CA LYS A 36 8.84 -16.56 4.49
C LYS A 36 7.43 -15.95 4.49
N LEU A 37 6.79 -15.81 5.66
CA LEU A 37 5.48 -15.16 5.76
C LEU A 37 5.53 -13.69 5.32
N ILE A 38 6.56 -12.94 5.72
CA ILE A 38 6.75 -11.55 5.29
C ILE A 38 6.96 -11.48 3.78
N ALA A 39 7.82 -12.34 3.22
CA ALA A 39 8.06 -12.40 1.78
C ALA A 39 6.78 -12.73 1.00
N ILE A 40 5.98 -13.72 1.44
CA ILE A 40 4.69 -14.06 0.82
C ILE A 40 3.73 -12.87 0.89
N MET A 41 3.59 -12.23 2.05
CA MET A 41 2.72 -11.07 2.21
C MET A 41 3.13 -9.93 1.28
N THR A 42 4.42 -9.66 1.16
CA THR A 42 4.91 -8.61 0.27
C THR A 42 4.77 -8.99 -1.20
N PHE A 43 4.91 -10.27 -1.56
CA PHE A 43 4.63 -10.77 -2.89
C PHE A 43 3.16 -10.53 -3.29
N LEU A 44 2.22 -10.92 -2.42
CA LEU A 44 0.79 -10.71 -2.64
C LEU A 44 0.44 -9.22 -2.75
N ILE A 45 1.09 -8.37 -1.94
CA ILE A 45 0.92 -6.92 -2.01
C ILE A 45 1.44 -6.39 -3.34
N ASN A 46 2.64 -6.76 -3.78
CA ASN A 46 3.18 -6.29 -5.07
C ASN A 46 2.33 -6.72 -6.26
N ILE A 47 1.85 -7.97 -6.29
CA ILE A 47 0.88 -8.42 -7.30
C ILE A 47 -0.36 -7.54 -7.30
N ARG A 48 -0.91 -7.26 -6.12
CA ARG A 48 -2.09 -6.39 -6.00
C ARG A 48 -1.81 -4.99 -6.54
N LEU A 49 -0.64 -4.43 -6.28
CA LEU A 49 -0.29 -3.09 -6.74
C LEU A 49 -0.08 -3.02 -8.24
N LEU A 50 0.61 -4.02 -8.79
CA LEU A 50 0.75 -4.21 -10.22
C LEU A 50 -0.64 -4.29 -10.87
N TYR A 51 -1.54 -5.07 -10.28
CA TYR A 51 -2.93 -5.18 -10.72
C TYR A 51 -3.65 -3.82 -10.67
N LEU A 52 -3.52 -3.04 -9.59
CA LEU A 52 -4.13 -1.71 -9.48
C LEU A 52 -3.59 -0.72 -10.51
N GLU A 53 -2.29 -0.73 -10.80
CA GLU A 53 -1.71 0.09 -11.87
C GLU A 53 -2.24 -0.33 -13.25
N PHE A 54 -2.37 -1.64 -13.52
CA PHE A 54 -3.01 -2.11 -14.75
C PHE A 54 -4.48 -1.71 -14.83
N LEU A 55 -5.23 -1.83 -13.74
CA LEU A 55 -6.63 -1.41 -13.62
C LEU A 55 -6.77 0.09 -13.92
N LYS A 56 -5.87 0.90 -13.34
CA LYS A 56 -5.80 2.33 -13.60
C LYS A 56 -5.57 2.65 -15.07
N ILE A 57 -4.67 1.92 -15.74
CA ILE A 57 -4.42 2.08 -17.18
C ILE A 57 -5.66 1.67 -17.99
N GLY A 58 -6.20 0.46 -17.74
CA GLY A 58 -7.31 -0.11 -18.50
C GLY A 58 -8.60 0.70 -18.37
N ASN A 59 -8.92 1.13 -17.15
CA ASN A 59 -10.17 1.84 -16.85
C ASN A 59 -9.99 3.37 -16.78
N LYS A 60 -8.83 3.91 -17.17
CA LYS A 60 -8.53 5.35 -17.14
C LYS A 60 -8.81 6.01 -15.77
N MET A 61 -8.59 5.28 -14.68
CA MET A 61 -8.87 5.79 -13.32
C MET A 61 -7.91 6.91 -12.93
N LYS A 62 -8.41 7.86 -12.13
CA LYS A 62 -7.59 8.88 -11.48
C LYS A 62 -6.99 8.31 -10.19
N SER A 63 -5.89 8.88 -9.73
CA SER A 63 -5.28 8.50 -8.45
C SER A 63 -4.92 9.72 -7.63
N LYS A 64 -5.30 9.72 -6.35
CA LYS A 64 -4.93 10.77 -5.39
C LYS A 64 -4.20 10.12 -4.20
N LYS A 65 -3.09 10.70 -3.80
CA LYS A 65 -2.38 10.31 -2.57
C LYS A 65 -2.91 11.15 -1.42
N VAL A 66 -3.27 10.50 -0.32
CA VAL A 66 -4.13 11.11 0.72
C VAL A 66 -3.40 11.21 2.07
N SER A 67 -2.10 10.93 2.12
CA SER A 67 -1.39 10.82 3.41
C SER A 67 0.00 11.46 3.47
N TYR A 68 0.29 12.01 4.66
CA TYR A 68 1.59 12.40 5.22
C TYR A 68 2.60 11.25 5.41
N GLN A 69 2.25 10.02 5.03
CA GLN A 69 3.08 8.82 5.23
C GLN A 69 4.37 8.79 4.40
N GLU A 70 4.64 9.82 3.59
CA GLU A 70 5.89 9.94 2.84
C GLU A 70 7.11 10.07 3.75
N PHE A 71 7.02 10.83 4.85
CA PHE A 71 8.15 10.96 5.77
C PHE A 71 8.51 9.63 6.43
N PHE A 72 7.50 8.91 6.92
CA PHE A 72 7.68 7.57 7.50
C PHE A 72 8.25 6.58 6.48
N LEU A 73 7.81 6.68 5.23
CA LEU A 73 8.36 5.89 4.13
C LEU A 73 9.84 6.18 3.89
N TYR A 74 10.20 7.45 3.78
CA TYR A 74 11.59 7.84 3.54
C TYR A 74 12.50 7.36 4.66
N ILE A 75 12.03 7.34 5.91
CA ILE A 75 12.76 6.73 7.03
C ILE A 75 12.98 5.23 6.77
N PHE A 76 11.95 4.46 6.44
CA PHE A 76 12.10 3.01 6.19
C PHE A 76 13.04 2.71 5.01
N TYR A 77 12.95 3.47 3.93
CA TYR A 77 13.85 3.32 2.79
C TYR A 77 15.28 3.73 3.12
N PHE A 78 15.47 4.81 3.88
CA PHE A 78 16.78 5.24 4.34
C PHE A 78 17.44 4.18 5.24
N LEU A 79 16.69 3.64 6.21
CA LEU A 79 17.17 2.58 7.08
C LEU A 79 17.48 1.30 6.29
N ALA A 80 16.64 0.93 5.32
CA ALA A 80 16.91 -0.21 4.44
C ALA A 80 18.23 -0.04 3.67
N VAL A 81 18.49 1.16 3.13
CA VAL A 81 19.75 1.47 2.43
C VAL A 81 20.95 1.35 3.37
N ILE A 82 20.84 1.88 4.59
CA ILE A 82 21.89 1.75 5.61
C ILE A 82 22.19 0.28 5.91
N ASP A 83 21.16 -0.53 6.14
CA ASP A 83 21.31 -1.96 6.41
C ASP A 83 21.94 -2.69 5.23
N PHE A 84 21.56 -2.36 3.98
CA PHE A 84 22.22 -2.94 2.82
C PHE A 84 23.71 -2.59 2.74
N ILE A 85 24.08 -1.32 2.99
CA ILE A 85 25.48 -0.88 2.97
C ILE A 85 26.26 -1.62 4.05
N PHE A 86 25.76 -1.66 5.29
CA PHE A 86 26.43 -2.35 6.39
C PHE A 86 26.51 -3.86 6.16
N GLY A 87 25.43 -4.48 5.70
CA GLY A 87 25.39 -5.91 5.42
C GLY A 87 26.38 -6.32 4.35
N VAL A 88 26.54 -5.53 3.28
CA VAL A 88 27.57 -5.78 2.25
C VAL A 88 28.97 -5.54 2.81
N PHE A 89 29.18 -4.45 3.56
CA PHE A 89 30.49 -4.10 4.11
C PHE A 89 31.01 -5.14 5.11
N PHE A 90 30.15 -5.60 6.03
CA PHE A 90 30.48 -6.62 7.04
C PHE A 90 30.27 -8.06 6.55
N LYS A 91 29.76 -8.25 5.33
CA LYS A 91 29.38 -9.55 4.78
C LYS A 91 28.37 -10.31 5.66
N ASP A 92 27.45 -9.59 6.29
CA ASP A 92 26.44 -10.16 7.17
C ASP A 92 25.09 -10.27 6.46
N LEU A 93 24.72 -11.51 6.14
CA LEU A 93 23.45 -11.85 5.48
C LEU A 93 22.23 -11.49 6.34
N ASN A 94 22.33 -11.49 7.66
CA ASN A 94 21.20 -11.14 8.54
C ASN A 94 20.90 -9.65 8.46
N ILE A 95 21.93 -8.81 8.39
CA ILE A 95 21.75 -7.36 8.19
C ILE A 95 21.15 -7.08 6.82
N ILE A 96 21.62 -7.76 5.76
CA ILE A 96 21.03 -7.65 4.42
C ILE A 96 19.55 -8.06 4.44
N LYS A 97 19.20 -9.16 5.13
CA LYS A 97 17.80 -9.60 5.31
C LYS A 97 16.95 -8.53 6.01
N THR A 98 17.47 -7.90 7.07
CA THR A 98 16.79 -6.80 7.77
C THR A 98 16.53 -5.62 6.84
N GLY A 99 17.52 -5.22 6.04
CA GLY A 99 17.35 -4.16 5.04
C GLY A 99 16.23 -4.48 4.04
N PHE A 100 16.14 -5.74 3.59
CA PHE A 100 15.02 -6.18 2.77
C PHE A 100 13.69 -6.08 3.52
N TYR A 101 13.60 -6.52 4.78
CA TYR A 101 12.35 -6.39 5.53
C TYR A 101 11.92 -4.95 5.73
N LEU A 102 12.83 -4.04 6.03
CA LEU A 102 12.51 -2.61 6.17
C LEU A 102 12.01 -2.01 4.85
N TYR A 103 12.65 -2.36 3.73
CA TYR A 103 12.22 -1.94 2.40
C TYR A 103 10.82 -2.47 2.07
N LEU A 104 10.57 -3.76 2.32
CA LEU A 104 9.29 -4.40 2.08
C LEU A 104 8.20 -3.79 2.97
N PHE A 105 8.49 -3.58 4.26
CA PHE A 105 7.57 -2.96 5.21
C PHE A 105 7.21 -1.54 4.78
N GLY A 106 8.20 -0.70 4.44
CA GLY A 106 7.96 0.64 3.89
C GLY A 106 7.01 0.60 2.69
N THR A 107 7.23 -0.35 1.77
CA THR A 107 6.40 -0.53 0.57
C THR A 107 4.94 -0.89 0.89
N VAL A 108 4.67 -1.67 1.95
CA VAL A 108 3.29 -1.96 2.38
C VAL A 108 2.54 -0.69 2.81
N PHE A 109 3.21 0.22 3.53
CA PHE A 109 2.59 1.43 4.07
C PHE A 109 2.26 2.48 3.00
N VAL A 110 3.11 2.67 1.98
CA VAL A 110 2.87 3.67 0.91
C VAL A 110 1.51 3.52 0.27
N ASN A 111 1.10 2.27 0.08
CA ASN A 111 -0.04 1.95 -0.76
C ASN A 111 -1.37 1.98 -0.01
N GLN A 112 -1.35 2.00 1.32
CA GLN A 112 -2.56 2.25 2.11
C GLN A 112 -3.05 3.69 1.99
N GLY A 113 -2.18 4.62 1.57
CA GLY A 113 -2.51 6.04 1.40
C GLY A 113 -2.90 6.47 -0.01
N ILE A 114 -2.96 5.55 -0.99
CA ILE A 114 -3.33 5.87 -2.38
C ILE A 114 -4.79 5.49 -2.63
N ILE A 115 -5.55 6.45 -3.15
CA ILE A 115 -6.91 6.22 -3.64
C ILE A 115 -6.88 6.20 -5.16
N TYR A 116 -7.38 5.12 -5.74
CA TYR A 116 -7.69 5.01 -7.17
C TYR A 116 -9.20 5.21 -7.32
N TYR A 117 -9.64 6.06 -8.25
CA TYR A 117 -11.06 6.35 -8.39
C TYR A 117 -11.44 6.74 -9.80
N ASP A 118 -12.67 6.41 -10.15
CA ASP A 118 -13.39 6.94 -11.30
C ASP A 118 -14.78 7.45 -10.85
N ASP A 119 -15.71 7.58 -11.79
CA ASP A 119 -17.06 8.07 -11.50
C ASP A 119 -17.90 7.06 -10.71
N LYS A 120 -17.58 5.76 -10.82
CA LYS A 120 -18.37 4.65 -10.28
C LYS A 120 -17.75 3.99 -9.07
N VAL A 121 -16.44 3.82 -9.07
CA VAL A 121 -15.71 3.00 -8.12
C VAL A 121 -14.53 3.77 -7.55
N LEU A 122 -14.31 3.55 -6.26
CA LEU A 122 -13.16 4.03 -5.51
C LEU A 122 -12.47 2.83 -4.87
N ILE A 123 -11.15 2.76 -4.98
CA ILE A 123 -10.30 1.74 -4.37
C ILE A 123 -9.30 2.42 -3.43
N LEU A 124 -9.37 2.09 -2.14
CA LEU A 124 -8.43 2.53 -1.11
C LEU A 124 -7.71 1.32 -0.54
N GLY A 125 -6.43 1.14 -0.88
CA GLY A 125 -5.63 -0.03 -0.48
C GLY A 125 -6.33 -1.34 -0.85
N PHE A 126 -6.87 -2.04 0.17
CA PHE A 126 -7.59 -3.30 -0.01
C PHE A 126 -9.09 -3.16 -0.33
N LEU A 127 -9.67 -1.99 -0.06
CA LEU A 127 -11.11 -1.75 -0.03
C LEU A 127 -11.61 -1.21 -1.38
N ILE A 128 -12.65 -1.82 -1.92
CA ILE A 128 -13.38 -1.34 -3.10
C ILE A 128 -14.72 -0.76 -2.65
N ILE A 129 -15.04 0.45 -3.06
CA ILE A 129 -16.19 1.24 -2.65
C ILE A 129 -16.95 1.66 -3.92
N ASN A 130 -18.23 1.32 -3.99
CA ASN A 130 -19.10 1.75 -5.09
C ASN A 130 -19.64 3.15 -4.78
N ARG A 131 -19.14 4.15 -5.49
CA ARG A 131 -19.41 5.57 -5.27
C ARG A 131 -20.83 5.96 -5.69
N GLU A 132 -21.35 5.42 -6.79
CA GLU A 132 -22.70 5.73 -7.31
C GLU A 132 -23.82 5.41 -6.29
N ASN A 133 -23.55 4.44 -5.44
CA ASN A 133 -24.49 3.95 -4.44
C ASN A 133 -24.33 4.60 -3.06
N ILE A 134 -23.39 5.52 -2.87
CA ILE A 134 -23.24 6.23 -1.59
C ILE A 134 -24.44 7.16 -1.40
N SER A 135 -25.07 7.10 -0.23
CA SER A 135 -26.16 8.00 0.18
C SER A 135 -25.67 9.05 1.18
N ASN A 136 -24.80 8.68 2.13
CA ASN A 136 -24.23 9.61 3.09
C ASN A 136 -22.83 9.15 3.53
N VAL A 137 -22.01 10.10 3.98
CA VAL A 137 -20.70 9.83 4.59
C VAL A 137 -20.62 10.60 5.90
N GLU A 138 -20.21 9.91 6.96
CA GLU A 138 -20.03 10.50 8.30
C GLU A 138 -18.62 10.18 8.81
N MET A 139 -18.05 11.05 9.63
CA MET A 139 -16.78 10.80 10.30
C MET A 139 -16.94 10.87 11.82
N LYS A 140 -16.39 9.88 12.52
CA LYS A 140 -16.33 9.86 13.99
C LYS A 140 -14.95 9.46 14.46
N ASN A 141 -14.21 10.41 15.03
CA ASN A 141 -12.82 10.23 15.46
C ASN A 141 -11.93 9.66 14.34
N LYS A 142 -11.31 8.49 14.49
CA LYS A 142 -10.46 7.85 13.47
C LYS A 142 -11.24 6.95 12.49
N LYS A 143 -12.56 7.13 12.39
CA LYS A 143 -13.45 6.25 11.61
C LYS A 143 -14.24 7.05 10.59
N VAL A 144 -14.36 6.52 9.38
CA VAL A 144 -15.25 7.01 8.33
C VAL A 144 -16.34 5.97 8.09
N LEU A 145 -17.58 6.41 8.13
CA LEU A 145 -18.79 5.60 7.96
C LEU A 145 -19.45 5.99 6.64
N ILE A 146 -19.61 5.02 5.75
CA ILE A 146 -20.24 5.21 4.44
C ILE A 146 -21.58 4.49 4.48
N LYS A 147 -22.67 5.22 4.30
CA LYS A 147 -24.02 4.69 4.14
C LYS A 147 -24.31 4.59 2.65
N TYR A 148 -24.84 3.45 2.22
CA TYR A 148 -25.26 3.24 0.85
C TYR A 148 -26.78 3.40 0.71
N LYS A 149 -27.25 3.67 -0.51
CA LYS A 149 -28.67 3.82 -0.85
C LYS A 149 -29.50 2.57 -0.53
N ASN A 150 -28.87 1.40 -0.53
CA ASN A 150 -29.50 0.13 -0.15
C ASN A 150 -29.55 -0.12 1.37
N GLY A 151 -29.19 0.87 2.20
CA GLY A 151 -29.21 0.78 3.65
C GLY A 151 -27.99 0.09 4.27
N ILE A 152 -27.06 -0.46 3.47
CA ILE A 152 -25.82 -1.04 3.99
C ILE A 152 -24.93 0.08 4.52
N GLU A 153 -24.26 -0.18 5.64
CA GLU A 153 -23.22 0.70 6.18
C GLU A 153 -21.86 0.03 6.14
N ARG A 154 -20.83 0.80 5.77
CA ARG A 154 -19.44 0.34 5.84
C ARG A 154 -18.63 1.26 6.74
N LYS A 155 -17.95 0.64 7.71
CA LYS A 155 -17.09 1.32 8.67
C LYS A 155 -15.63 1.10 8.30
N ILE A 156 -14.87 2.18 8.14
CA ILE A 156 -13.45 2.16 7.80
C ILE A 156 -12.69 2.81 8.95
N ASN A 157 -11.79 2.05 9.58
CA ASN A 157 -10.94 2.54 10.65
C ASN A 157 -9.59 2.95 10.07
N PHE A 158 -9.09 4.12 10.48
CA PHE A 158 -7.78 4.63 10.08
C PHE A 158 -6.80 4.63 11.26
N PRO A 159 -5.49 4.53 11.00
CA PRO A 159 -4.47 4.59 12.06
C PRO A 159 -4.49 5.93 12.82
N THR A 160 -4.79 7.02 12.12
CA THR A 160 -4.81 8.38 12.69
C THR A 160 -6.10 9.12 12.33
N LYS A 161 -6.49 10.09 13.18
CA LYS A 161 -7.65 10.95 12.93
C LYS A 161 -7.44 11.79 11.67
N LEU A 162 -6.22 12.27 11.46
CA LEU A 162 -5.84 13.05 10.28
C LEU A 162 -6.02 12.25 8.98
N SER A 163 -5.59 10.98 8.94
CA SER A 163 -5.81 10.10 7.79
C SER A 163 -7.30 9.87 7.50
N ALA A 164 -8.11 9.68 8.54
CA ALA A 164 -9.57 9.59 8.40
C ALA A 164 -10.17 10.88 7.84
N GLN A 165 -9.69 12.03 8.32
CA GLN A 165 -10.16 13.34 7.87
C GLN A 165 -9.86 13.58 6.40
N TYR A 166 -8.62 13.34 5.95
CA TYR A 166 -8.27 13.49 4.53
C TYR A 166 -9.09 12.58 3.61
N PHE A 167 -9.38 11.34 4.05
CA PHE A 167 -10.24 10.44 3.29
C PHE A 167 -11.69 10.93 3.25
N PHE A 168 -12.23 11.40 4.38
CA PHE A 168 -13.55 12.00 4.47
C PHE A 168 -13.69 13.22 3.57
N ASP A 169 -12.76 14.18 3.67
CA ASP A 169 -12.74 15.39 2.86
C ASP A 169 -12.65 15.07 1.36
N PHE A 170 -11.88 14.02 1.01
CA PHE A 170 -11.83 13.54 -0.36
C PHE A 170 -13.20 13.02 -0.84
N LEU A 171 -13.89 12.19 -0.06
CA LEU A 171 -15.24 11.71 -0.42
C LEU A 171 -16.22 12.87 -0.56
N MET A 172 -16.19 13.85 0.34
CA MET A 172 -17.05 15.05 0.28
C MET A 172 -16.74 15.93 -0.92
N SER A 173 -15.47 16.07 -1.32
CA SER A 173 -15.10 16.82 -2.52
C SER A 173 -15.62 16.19 -3.82
N LEU A 174 -15.85 14.88 -3.82
CA LEU A 174 -16.38 14.17 -4.98
C LEU A 174 -17.91 14.23 -5.07
N SER A 175 -18.61 14.41 -3.95
CA SER A 175 -20.07 14.52 -3.92
C SER A 175 -20.58 15.92 -4.28
N GLN A 176 -19.76 16.96 -4.10
CA GLN A 176 -20.07 18.34 -4.50
C GLN A 176 -19.89 18.61 -6.02
N LEU A 177 -19.40 17.62 -6.76
CA LEU A 177 -19.13 17.67 -8.21
C LEU A 177 -20.21 16.96 -9.04
N LEU A 178 -21.27 16.48 -8.38
CA LEU A 178 -22.51 15.94 -8.95
C LEU A 178 -23.60 17.03 -8.88
#